data_AF-E1L5H8-F1
#
_entry.id   AF-E1L5H8-F1
#
_cell.length_a   1.000
_cell.length_b   1.000
_cell.length_c   1.000
_cell.angle_alpha   90.00
_cell.angle_beta   90.00
_cell.angle_gamma   90.00
#
_symmetry.space_group_name_H-M   'P 1'
#
loop_
_entity.id
_entity.type
_entity.pdbx_description
1 polymer ?
#
loop_
_entity_poly.entity_id
_entity_poly.type
_entity_poly.pdbx_seq_one_letter_code
_entity_poly.pdbx_strand_id
1 'polypeptide(L)'
;MKRNILIALLLTFTMMLVTACGSNSSNKNDNNKFEGTWIAYNQKSDPNQIQEFTFENVDDQLLVSLYTYSYTPLMDYFSSGLDEADSTKQGTDTAPANADYLLTKKRDSIHNMLRTAVNNKLDVGPNPILYNEKDDTLVYNNVVFHKQSDDNSVKAYLSKLKAAMKDDVIQGRKQDTVGSFRPKPNIQFNFSFDDSILDTAQ
;
A
#
# COMPACT_ATOMS: atom_id res chain seq x y z
N MET A 1 68.32 15.27 39.14
CA MET A 1 67.25 15.40 38.12
C MET A 1 66.77 14.00 37.80
N LYS A 2 65.72 13.52 38.47
CA LYS A 2 64.30 13.56 38.07
C LYS A 2 64.02 12.80 36.76
N ARG A 3 63.17 11.77 36.89
CA ARG A 3 62.47 10.94 35.88
C ARG A 3 63.31 9.86 35.18
N ASN A 4 63.03 8.60 35.54
CA ASN A 4 62.77 7.50 34.60
C ASN A 4 62.09 6.30 35.30
N ILE A 5 61.16 6.58 36.24
CA ILE A 5 60.14 5.60 36.68
C ILE A 5 59.07 5.56 35.57
N LEU A 6 59.43 5.01 34.41
CA LEU A 6 58.49 4.84 33.30
C LEU A 6 58.79 3.60 32.43
N ILE A 7 59.67 2.71 32.90
CA ILE A 7 60.07 1.51 32.15
C ILE A 7 59.66 0.19 32.87
N ALA A 8 59.18 0.26 34.11
CA ALA A 8 58.85 -0.95 34.90
C ALA A 8 57.34 -1.20 35.11
N LEU A 9 56.45 -0.40 34.51
CA LEU A 9 54.99 -0.50 34.72
C LEU A 9 54.18 -0.65 33.43
N LEU A 10 54.83 -1.05 32.33
CA LEU A 10 54.20 -1.30 31.02
C LEU A 10 54.24 -2.79 30.63
N LEU A 11 54.40 -3.70 31.60
CA LEU A 11 54.65 -5.13 31.38
C LEU A 11 53.72 -6.06 32.19
N THR A 12 52.55 -5.57 32.62
CA THR A 12 51.55 -6.35 33.38
C THR A 12 50.10 -6.15 32.92
N PHE A 13 49.88 -5.92 31.62
CA PHE A 13 48.54 -6.09 31.04
C PHE A 13 48.56 -7.11 29.90
N THR A 14 49.18 -8.26 30.17
CA THR A 14 48.80 -9.53 29.55
C THR A 14 47.43 -9.93 30.07
N MET A 15 46.56 -10.35 29.15
CA MET A 15 45.35 -11.16 29.39
C MET A 15 44.17 -10.48 30.11
N MET A 16 43.53 -9.53 29.43
CA MET A 16 42.06 -9.46 29.42
C MET A 16 41.57 -9.32 27.97
N LEU A 17 41.98 -10.26 27.11
CA LEU A 17 41.09 -10.73 26.05
C LEU A 17 40.33 -11.91 26.64
N VAL A 18 39.49 -11.62 27.63
CA VAL A 18 38.36 -12.50 27.92
C VAL A 18 37.45 -12.31 26.73
N THR A 19 37.53 -13.26 25.81
CA THR A 19 36.42 -13.82 25.06
C THR A 19 35.08 -13.21 25.47
N ALA A 20 34.75 -12.04 24.93
CA ALA A 20 33.36 -11.68 24.70
C ALA A 20 32.91 -12.42 23.43
N CYS A 21 32.99 -13.76 23.48
CA CYS A 21 31.87 -14.53 22.97
C CYS A 21 30.72 -14.07 23.85
N GLY A 22 29.94 -13.11 23.34
CA GLY A 22 28.63 -12.80 23.89
C GLY A 22 27.84 -14.09 23.88
N SER A 23 27.89 -14.79 25.01
CA SER A 23 27.14 -16.00 25.24
C SER A 23 25.69 -15.60 25.40
N ASN A 24 24.88 -16.14 24.48
CA ASN A 24 23.44 -16.38 24.52
C ASN A 24 22.62 -15.55 23.52
N SER A 25 22.68 -16.00 22.27
CA SER A 25 21.50 -16.50 21.54
C SER A 25 20.15 -16.23 22.23
N SER A 26 19.56 -15.08 21.92
CA SER A 26 18.25 -15.14 21.27
C SER A 26 18.51 -14.67 19.85
N ASN A 27 18.10 -15.44 18.84
CA ASN A 27 17.84 -14.86 17.53
C ASN A 27 16.72 -13.85 17.75
N LYS A 28 17.08 -12.62 18.17
CA LYS A 28 16.11 -11.57 18.42
C LYS A 28 15.66 -11.15 17.03
N ASN A 29 14.54 -11.72 16.61
CA ASN A 29 13.92 -11.36 15.35
C ASN A 29 13.52 -9.88 15.39
N ASP A 30 13.38 -9.28 14.22
CA ASP A 30 12.98 -7.89 14.05
C ASP A 30 11.44 -7.75 14.01
N ASN A 31 10.68 -8.75 14.47
CA ASN A 31 9.23 -8.84 14.23
C ASN A 31 8.48 -7.60 14.75
N ASN A 32 8.91 -7.07 15.90
CA ASN A 32 8.31 -5.90 16.54
C ASN A 32 8.34 -4.63 15.66
N LYS A 33 9.29 -4.52 14.72
CA LYS A 33 9.37 -3.40 13.78
C LYS A 33 8.24 -3.44 12.75
N PHE A 34 7.76 -4.62 12.41
CA PHE A 34 6.73 -4.83 11.39
C PHE A 34 5.32 -4.90 11.98
N GLU A 35 5.17 -5.27 13.25
CA GLU A 35 3.87 -5.50 13.89
C GLU A 35 2.87 -4.35 13.72
N GLY A 36 1.60 -4.65 13.44
CA GLY A 36 0.51 -3.69 13.26
C GLY A 36 0.07 -3.55 11.80
N THR A 37 -0.73 -2.51 11.55
CA THR A 37 -1.31 -2.25 10.21
C THR A 37 -0.53 -1.16 9.48
N TRP A 38 -0.29 -1.38 8.19
CA TRP A 38 0.44 -0.47 7.33
C TRP A 38 -0.32 -0.21 6.05
N ILE A 39 -0.47 1.06 5.68
CA ILE A 39 -1.32 1.49 4.58
C ILE A 39 -0.45 2.19 3.53
N ALA A 40 -0.72 1.89 2.28
CA ALA A 40 -0.19 2.63 1.15
C ALA A 40 -1.31 3.04 0.20
N TYR A 41 -1.21 4.24 -0.36
CA TYR A 41 -2.00 4.64 -1.51
C TYR A 41 -1.12 4.67 -2.74
N ASN A 42 -1.31 3.71 -3.65
CA ASN A 42 -0.51 3.63 -4.85
C ASN A 42 -1.17 4.43 -5.99
N GLN A 43 -0.62 5.59 -6.29
CA GLN A 43 -0.98 6.42 -7.45
C GLN A 43 -0.28 6.00 -8.76
N LYS A 44 0.66 5.04 -8.70
CA LYS A 44 1.56 4.70 -9.82
C LYS A 44 1.36 3.30 -10.39
N SER A 45 0.50 2.47 -9.79
CA SER A 45 0.01 1.24 -10.42
C SER A 45 -1.31 1.55 -11.11
N ASP A 46 -1.43 1.20 -12.38
CA ASP A 46 -2.74 0.92 -12.96
C ASP A 46 -3.17 -0.48 -12.47
N PRO A 47 -4.26 -0.62 -11.71
CA PRO A 47 -5.22 0.42 -11.31
C PRO A 47 -4.87 1.11 -9.99
N ASN A 48 -5.37 2.35 -9.83
CA ASN A 48 -5.34 3.09 -8.57
C ASN A 48 -5.95 2.24 -7.44
N GLN A 49 -5.21 2.04 -6.37
CA GLN A 49 -5.63 1.17 -5.28
C GLN A 49 -5.00 1.55 -3.94
N ILE A 50 -5.69 1.19 -2.86
CA ILE A 50 -5.15 1.27 -1.50
C ILE A 50 -4.69 -0.12 -1.11
N GLN A 51 -3.49 -0.24 -0.55
CA GLN A 51 -2.96 -1.49 -0.05
C GLN A 51 -2.83 -1.44 1.47
N GLU A 52 -3.16 -2.54 2.14
CA GLU A 52 -3.15 -2.70 3.59
C GLU A 52 -2.39 -3.97 3.94
N PHE A 53 -1.24 -3.82 4.57
CA PHE A 53 -0.60 -4.93 5.27
C PHE A 53 -1.07 -4.99 6.72
N THR A 54 -1.23 -6.20 7.22
CA THR A 54 -1.44 -6.52 8.63
C THR A 54 -0.36 -7.51 9.05
N PHE A 55 0.30 -7.23 10.17
CA PHE A 55 1.32 -8.09 10.77
C PHE A 55 0.95 -8.33 12.24
N GLU A 56 0.63 -9.57 12.57
CA GLU A 56 0.28 -9.98 13.93
C GLU A 56 1.34 -10.93 14.47
N ASN A 57 1.80 -10.71 15.70
CA ASN A 57 2.79 -11.58 16.32
C ASN A 57 2.10 -12.85 16.84
N VAL A 58 2.55 -14.02 16.36
CA VAL A 58 2.06 -15.34 16.73
C VAL A 58 3.27 -16.24 16.94
N ASP A 59 3.53 -16.64 18.19
CA ASP A 59 4.62 -17.55 18.58
C ASP A 59 5.99 -17.21 17.97
N ASP A 60 6.46 -15.96 18.18
CA ASP A 60 7.74 -15.43 17.63
C ASP A 60 7.82 -15.39 16.09
N GLN A 61 6.68 -15.48 15.42
CA GLN A 61 6.52 -15.25 13.99
C GLN A 61 5.49 -14.15 13.74
N LEU A 62 5.48 -13.60 12.54
CA LEU A 62 4.48 -12.67 12.05
C LEU A 62 3.51 -13.41 11.15
N LEU A 63 2.22 -13.35 11.46
CA LEU A 63 1.15 -13.64 10.54
C LEU A 63 0.95 -12.41 9.64
N VAL A 64 1.30 -12.55 8.37
CA VAL A 64 1.31 -11.47 7.38
C VAL A 64 0.13 -11.62 6.43
N SER A 65 -0.64 -10.54 6.27
CA SER A 65 -1.72 -10.45 5.31
C SER A 65 -1.74 -9.12 4.57
N LEU A 66 -1.76 -9.18 3.24
CA LEU A 66 -1.92 -8.06 2.32
C LEU A 66 -3.32 -8.06 1.74
N TYR A 67 -3.96 -6.91 1.81
CA TYR A 67 -5.24 -6.63 1.17
C TYR A 67 -5.11 -5.46 0.23
N THR A 68 -5.92 -5.49 -0.83
CA THR A 68 -6.04 -4.41 -1.80
C THR A 68 -7.49 -3.94 -1.83
N TYR A 69 -7.69 -2.63 -1.72
CA TYR A 69 -8.98 -1.98 -1.88
C TYR A 69 -9.02 -1.21 -3.20
N SER A 70 -10.04 -1.48 -4.00
CA SER A 70 -10.30 -0.78 -5.26
C SER A 70 -11.80 -0.71 -5.54
N TYR A 71 -12.19 0.33 -6.29
CA TYR A 71 -13.55 0.45 -6.80
C TYR A 71 -13.74 -0.42 -8.03
N THR A 72 -14.77 -1.26 -8.02
CA THR A 72 -15.21 -2.03 -9.17
C THR A 72 -16.42 -1.32 -9.80
N PRO A 73 -16.42 -1.06 -11.12
CA PRO A 73 -17.58 -0.48 -11.79
C PRO A 73 -18.75 -1.48 -11.77
N LEU A 74 -19.96 -0.96 -11.54
CA LEU A 74 -21.21 -1.73 -11.54
C LEU A 74 -22.01 -1.59 -12.83
N MET A 75 -21.58 -0.68 -13.71
CA MET A 75 -22.24 -0.38 -14.97
C MET A 75 -21.29 -0.58 -16.13
N ASP A 76 -21.82 -1.07 -17.25
CA ASP A 76 -21.11 -1.12 -18.52
C ASP A 76 -21.58 0.02 -19.44
N TYR A 77 -21.10 0.02 -20.68
CA TYR A 77 -21.46 1.02 -21.70
C TYR A 77 -22.97 1.13 -21.94
N PHE A 78 -23.70 0.02 -21.87
CA PHE A 78 -25.14 0.00 -22.14
C PHE A 78 -25.93 0.41 -20.89
N SER A 79 -25.62 -0.20 -19.75
CA SER A 79 -26.36 0.04 -18.50
C SER A 79 -26.10 1.43 -17.90
N SER A 80 -24.98 2.07 -18.26
CA SER A 80 -24.70 3.46 -17.88
C SER A 80 -25.52 4.50 -18.63
N GLY A 81 -26.17 4.13 -19.75
CA GLY A 81 -26.86 5.06 -20.65
C GLY A 81 -25.96 5.72 -21.69
N LEU A 82 -24.68 5.33 -21.78
CA LEU A 82 -23.76 5.88 -22.79
C LEU A 82 -24.16 5.50 -24.21
N ASP A 83 -24.62 4.26 -24.45
CA ASP A 83 -25.10 3.81 -25.76
C ASP A 83 -26.29 4.64 -26.25
N GLU A 84 -27.28 4.87 -25.38
CA GLU A 84 -28.46 5.68 -25.70
C GLU A 84 -28.06 7.13 -26.00
N ALA A 85 -27.19 7.72 -25.17
CA ALA A 85 -26.67 9.06 -25.40
C ALA A 85 -25.97 9.15 -26.77
N ASP A 86 -25.08 8.21 -27.06
CA ASP A 86 -24.30 8.17 -28.29
C ASP A 86 -25.13 7.91 -29.55
N SER A 87 -26.26 7.22 -29.41
CA SER A 87 -27.14 6.85 -30.51
C SER A 87 -28.20 7.92 -30.80
N THR A 88 -28.63 8.69 -29.80
CA THR A 88 -29.79 9.59 -29.90
C THR A 88 -29.46 11.07 -29.85
N LYS A 89 -28.25 11.45 -29.39
CA LYS A 89 -27.85 12.85 -29.20
C LYS A 89 -26.77 13.29 -30.19
N GLN A 90 -26.73 14.59 -30.47
CA GLN A 90 -25.73 15.21 -31.33
C GLN A 90 -24.53 15.72 -30.51
N GLY A 91 -23.41 16.04 -31.17
CA GLY A 91 -22.20 16.46 -30.47
C GLY A 91 -22.28 17.79 -29.71
N THR A 92 -23.26 18.64 -30.02
CA THR A 92 -23.53 19.87 -29.26
C THR A 92 -24.40 19.63 -28.03
N ASP A 93 -25.02 18.47 -27.92
CA ASP A 93 -25.93 18.15 -26.83
C ASP A 93 -25.16 17.70 -25.59
N THR A 94 -25.85 17.75 -24.45
CA THR A 94 -25.40 17.14 -23.19
C THR A 94 -26.35 16.01 -22.82
N ALA A 95 -25.80 14.87 -22.42
CA ALA A 95 -26.56 13.70 -21.98
C ALA A 95 -26.05 13.21 -20.62
N PRO A 96 -26.94 12.76 -19.71
CA PRO A 96 -26.52 12.13 -18.47
C PRO A 96 -26.02 10.69 -18.73
N ALA A 97 -25.10 10.22 -17.89
CA ALA A 97 -24.74 8.81 -17.78
C ALA A 97 -24.40 8.47 -16.33
N ASN A 98 -24.70 7.25 -15.89
CA ASN A 98 -24.39 6.79 -14.54
C ASN A 98 -23.03 6.09 -14.49
N ALA A 99 -22.29 6.29 -13.42
CA ALA A 99 -21.02 5.64 -13.16
C ALA A 99 -20.97 5.23 -11.68
N ASP A 100 -21.51 4.04 -11.42
CA ASP A 100 -21.68 3.49 -10.07
C ASP A 100 -20.55 2.53 -9.75
N TYR A 101 -20.02 2.64 -8.53
CA TYR A 101 -18.85 1.89 -8.07
C TYR A 101 -19.10 1.24 -6.71
N LEU A 102 -18.57 0.03 -6.54
CA LEU A 102 -18.51 -0.67 -5.27
C LEU A 102 -17.06 -0.82 -4.81
N LEU A 103 -16.76 -0.40 -3.58
CA LEU A 103 -15.46 -0.64 -2.96
C LEU A 103 -15.34 -2.13 -2.63
N THR A 104 -14.29 -2.76 -3.11
CA THR A 104 -14.01 -4.17 -2.85
C THR A 104 -12.73 -4.31 -2.06
N LYS A 105 -12.70 -5.22 -1.07
CA LYS A 105 -11.49 -5.67 -0.37
C LYS A 105 -11.09 -7.02 -0.92
N LYS A 106 -9.93 -7.09 -1.57
CA LYS A 106 -9.38 -8.34 -2.13
C LYS A 106 -8.17 -8.78 -1.34
N ARG A 107 -8.06 -10.09 -1.12
CA ARG A 107 -6.87 -10.73 -0.55
C ARG A 107 -5.83 -10.88 -1.63
N ASP A 108 -4.59 -10.54 -1.32
CA ASP A 108 -3.46 -10.79 -2.21
C ASP A 108 -2.89 -12.21 -1.99
N SER A 109 -1.89 -12.56 -2.80
CA SER A 109 -1.08 -13.77 -2.68
C SER A 109 -0.36 -13.88 -1.33
N ILE A 110 0.01 -12.75 -0.73
CA ILE A 110 0.54 -12.68 0.65
C ILE A 110 -0.65 -12.59 1.60
N HIS A 111 -1.22 -13.73 1.99
CA HIS A 111 -2.32 -13.77 2.95
C HIS A 111 -2.10 -14.92 3.93
N ASN A 112 -2.21 -14.61 5.23
CA ASN A 112 -1.98 -15.53 6.34
C ASN A 112 -0.65 -16.29 6.25
N MET A 113 0.43 -15.61 5.85
CA MET A 113 1.77 -16.19 5.81
C MET A 113 2.46 -16.03 7.15
N LEU A 114 2.93 -17.12 7.74
CA LEU A 114 3.79 -17.07 8.92
C LEU A 114 5.25 -16.86 8.51
N ARG A 115 5.89 -15.80 8.99
CA ARG A 115 7.27 -15.40 8.64
C ARG A 115 8.02 -14.82 9.83
N THR A 116 9.35 -14.85 9.79
CA THR A 116 10.20 -14.20 10.79
C THR A 116 11.00 -13.10 10.14
N ALA A 117 10.97 -11.89 10.71
CA ALA A 117 11.76 -10.77 10.24
C ALA A 117 13.20 -10.90 10.75
N VAL A 118 14.17 -10.75 9.86
CA VAL A 118 15.60 -10.79 10.20
C VAL A 118 16.32 -9.70 9.43
N ASN A 119 17.09 -8.87 10.11
CA ASN A 119 17.86 -7.76 9.53
C ASN A 119 16.97 -6.80 8.74
N ASN A 120 15.87 -6.33 9.33
CA ASN A 120 14.90 -5.41 8.72
C ASN A 120 14.26 -5.94 7.43
N LYS A 121 14.24 -7.25 7.23
CA LYS A 121 13.70 -7.91 6.05
C LYS A 121 12.73 -9.01 6.46
N LEU A 122 11.58 -9.06 5.81
CA LEU A 122 10.62 -10.15 5.92
C LEU A 122 10.47 -10.84 4.56
N ASP A 123 10.86 -12.11 4.49
CA ASP A 123 10.80 -12.88 3.24
C ASP A 123 9.37 -13.38 2.97
N VAL A 124 8.74 -12.83 1.94
CA VAL A 124 7.37 -13.17 1.51
C VAL A 124 7.35 -13.72 0.08
N GLY A 125 8.49 -14.15 -0.45
CA GLY A 125 8.64 -14.64 -1.82
C GLY A 125 9.74 -13.90 -2.61
N PRO A 126 9.58 -13.71 -3.93
CA PRO A 126 10.63 -13.15 -4.78
C PRO A 126 11.12 -11.75 -4.34
N ASN A 127 10.18 -10.92 -3.87
CA ASN A 127 10.45 -9.60 -3.35
C ASN A 127 10.15 -9.59 -1.85
N PRO A 128 11.13 -9.31 -0.98
CA PRO A 128 10.87 -9.19 0.44
C PRO A 128 10.19 -7.86 0.79
N ILE A 129 9.60 -7.80 1.97
CA ILE A 129 9.17 -6.55 2.60
C ILE A 129 10.37 -6.02 3.39
N LEU A 130 10.72 -4.75 3.16
CA LEU A 130 11.85 -4.09 3.81
C LEU A 130 11.34 -3.06 4.81
N TYR A 131 11.90 -3.06 6.01
CA TYR A 131 11.68 -2.00 7.00
C TYR A 131 12.75 -0.91 6.88
N ASN A 132 12.32 0.33 6.72
CA ASN A 132 13.20 1.49 6.66
C ASN A 132 13.27 2.18 8.02
N GLU A 133 14.39 2.02 8.72
CA GLU A 133 14.60 2.62 10.05
C GLU A 133 14.65 4.15 10.04
N LYS A 134 14.88 4.79 8.88
CA LYS A 134 15.05 6.25 8.82
C LYS A 134 13.75 7.02 9.01
N ASP A 135 12.65 6.47 8.51
CA ASP A 135 11.36 7.15 8.44
C ASP A 135 10.18 6.28 8.90
N ASP A 136 10.46 5.11 9.50
CA ASP A 136 9.45 4.18 10.01
C ASP A 136 8.42 3.81 8.93
N THR A 137 8.93 3.28 7.82
CA THR A 137 8.12 2.83 6.68
C THR A 137 8.45 1.40 6.27
N LEU A 138 7.49 0.75 5.60
CA LEU A 138 7.76 -0.48 4.87
C LEU A 138 7.87 -0.20 3.38
N VAL A 139 8.74 -0.93 2.70
CA VAL A 139 8.87 -0.91 1.24
C VAL A 139 8.63 -2.30 0.70
N TYR A 140 7.69 -2.42 -0.23
CA TYR A 140 7.37 -3.67 -0.92
C TYR A 140 6.94 -3.36 -2.35
N ASN A 141 7.52 -4.05 -3.34
CA ASN A 141 7.24 -3.81 -4.78
C ASN A 141 7.29 -2.33 -5.19
N ASN A 142 8.28 -1.58 -4.70
CA ASN A 142 8.45 -0.13 -4.91
C ASN A 142 7.31 0.75 -4.38
N VAL A 143 6.46 0.20 -3.51
CA VAL A 143 5.41 0.92 -2.78
C VAL A 143 5.89 1.16 -1.36
N VAL A 144 5.71 2.39 -0.88
CA VAL A 144 6.02 2.80 0.49
C VAL A 144 4.73 2.74 1.30
N PHE A 145 4.76 2.02 2.41
CA PHE A 145 3.67 1.90 3.37
C PHE A 145 4.01 2.66 4.63
N HIS A 146 3.02 3.39 5.14
CA HIS A 146 3.09 4.09 6.40
C HIS A 146 2.27 3.35 7.44
N LYS A 147 2.67 3.46 8.71
CA LYS A 147 1.87 2.92 9.82
C LYS A 147 0.47 3.51 9.76
N GLN A 148 -0.54 2.69 10.05
CA GLN A 148 -1.91 3.17 10.10
C GLN A 148 -2.06 4.31 11.11
N SER A 149 -2.68 5.39 10.65
CA SER A 149 -3.05 6.55 11.46
C SER A 149 -4.30 7.20 10.87
N ASP A 150 -4.80 8.27 11.49
CA ASP A 150 -5.94 9.02 10.96
C ASP A 150 -5.69 9.51 9.53
N ASP A 151 -4.47 9.97 9.24
CA ASP A 151 -4.06 10.45 7.91
C ASP A 151 -3.62 9.34 6.94
N ASN A 152 -3.27 8.17 7.48
CA ASN A 152 -2.79 7.00 6.74
C ASN A 152 -3.71 5.82 6.99
N SER A 153 -4.95 5.92 6.50
CA SER A 153 -5.96 4.86 6.61
C SER A 153 -6.65 4.64 5.27
N VAL A 154 -7.32 3.49 5.13
CA VAL A 154 -8.17 3.23 3.97
C VAL A 154 -9.20 4.34 3.81
N LYS A 155 -9.86 4.75 4.90
CA LYS A 155 -10.85 5.82 4.92
C LYS A 155 -10.26 7.17 4.46
N ALA A 156 -9.08 7.54 4.95
CA ALA A 156 -8.41 8.78 4.57
C ALA A 156 -8.07 8.85 3.07
N TYR A 157 -7.77 7.71 2.45
CA TYR A 157 -7.42 7.63 1.03
C TYR A 157 -8.60 7.45 0.07
N LEU A 158 -9.83 7.22 0.57
CA LEU A 158 -11.01 7.06 -0.29
C LEU A 158 -11.27 8.28 -1.17
N SER A 159 -11.09 9.49 -0.65
CA SER A 159 -11.31 10.72 -1.42
C SER A 159 -10.39 10.81 -2.64
N LYS A 160 -9.11 10.46 -2.45
CA LYS A 160 -8.12 10.40 -3.53
C LYS A 160 -8.45 9.31 -4.54
N LEU A 161 -8.83 8.13 -4.06
CA LEU A 161 -9.21 7.01 -4.93
C LEU A 161 -10.48 7.34 -5.76
N LYS A 162 -11.52 7.92 -5.14
CA LYS A 162 -12.74 8.37 -5.82
C LYS A 162 -12.44 9.43 -6.88
N ALA A 163 -11.56 10.38 -6.58
CA ALA A 163 -11.15 11.40 -7.56
C ALA A 163 -10.45 10.76 -8.77
N ALA A 164 -9.52 9.82 -8.53
CA ALA A 164 -8.85 9.10 -9.60
C ALA A 164 -9.83 8.32 -10.50
N MET A 165 -10.81 7.62 -9.91
CA MET A 165 -11.85 6.92 -10.70
C MET A 165 -12.66 7.87 -11.58
N LYS A 166 -13.02 9.06 -11.08
CA LYS A 166 -13.73 10.06 -11.88
C LYS A 166 -12.88 10.55 -13.05
N ASP A 167 -11.61 10.85 -12.79
CA ASP A 167 -10.68 11.31 -13.80
C ASP A 167 -10.46 10.24 -14.87
N ASP A 168 -10.25 8.98 -14.48
CA ASP A 168 -10.06 7.84 -15.38
C ASP A 168 -11.26 7.68 -16.33
N VAL A 169 -12.50 7.75 -15.81
CA VAL A 169 -13.74 7.68 -16.62
C VAL A 169 -13.85 8.84 -17.60
N ILE A 170 -13.59 10.06 -17.14
CA ILE A 170 -13.70 11.26 -17.97
C ILE A 170 -12.64 11.24 -19.08
N GLN A 171 -11.40 10.82 -18.77
CA GLN A 171 -10.33 10.72 -19.76
C GLN A 171 -10.55 9.56 -20.72
N GLY A 172 -10.97 8.39 -20.23
CA GLY A 172 -11.35 7.24 -21.05
C GLY A 172 -12.44 7.64 -22.06
N ARG A 173 -13.50 8.29 -21.59
CA ARG A 173 -14.56 8.81 -22.48
C ARG A 173 -14.03 9.79 -23.53
N LYS A 174 -13.12 10.70 -23.17
CA LYS A 174 -12.50 11.59 -24.17
C LYS A 174 -11.76 10.78 -25.22
N GLN A 175 -10.96 9.81 -24.83
CA GLN A 175 -10.22 8.95 -25.74
C GLN A 175 -11.14 8.13 -26.67
N ASP A 176 -12.17 7.50 -26.12
CA ASP A 176 -13.12 6.66 -26.87
C ASP A 176 -13.89 7.43 -27.95
N THR A 177 -14.02 8.75 -27.78
CA THR A 177 -14.73 9.60 -28.75
C THR A 177 -13.81 10.21 -29.81
N VAL A 178 -12.49 10.15 -29.65
CA VAL A 178 -11.55 10.66 -30.65
C VAL A 178 -11.71 9.89 -31.96
N GLY A 179 -11.86 10.62 -33.07
CA GLY A 179 -12.00 10.01 -34.40
C GLY A 179 -13.36 9.36 -34.68
N SER A 180 -14.36 9.56 -33.80
CA SER A 180 -15.72 9.12 -34.06
C SER A 180 -16.26 9.75 -35.36
N PHE A 181 -16.85 8.91 -36.23
CA PHE A 181 -17.41 9.34 -37.52
C PHE A 181 -18.53 10.39 -37.37
N ARG A 182 -19.23 10.37 -36.23
CA ARG A 182 -20.23 11.38 -35.86
C ARG A 182 -19.79 12.07 -34.56
N PRO A 183 -20.00 13.39 -34.44
CA PRO A 183 -19.79 14.10 -33.19
C PRO A 183 -20.60 13.45 -32.05
N LYS A 184 -19.91 13.09 -30.97
CA LYS A 184 -20.52 12.47 -29.79
C LYS A 184 -20.91 13.53 -28.77
N PRO A 185 -22.04 13.37 -28.04
CA PRO A 185 -22.50 14.36 -27.08
C PRO A 185 -21.53 14.52 -25.91
N ASN A 186 -21.62 15.66 -25.23
CA ASN A 186 -20.97 15.85 -23.94
C ASN A 186 -21.69 14.99 -22.89
N ILE A 187 -20.94 14.20 -22.12
CA ILE A 187 -21.51 13.36 -21.07
C ILE A 187 -21.39 14.06 -19.72
N GLN A 188 -22.51 14.20 -19.03
CA GLN A 188 -22.56 14.58 -17.62
C GLN A 188 -22.66 13.32 -16.77
N PHE A 189 -21.53 12.85 -16.26
CA PHE A 189 -21.51 11.66 -15.40
C PHE A 189 -22.10 11.95 -14.02
N ASN A 190 -23.03 11.10 -13.61
CA ASN A 190 -23.52 10.99 -12.25
C ASN A 190 -22.78 9.84 -11.56
N PHE A 191 -21.89 10.17 -10.64
CA PHE A 191 -21.04 9.19 -9.96
C PHE A 191 -21.63 8.78 -8.62
N SER A 192 -21.72 7.47 -8.38
CA SER A 192 -22.02 6.89 -7.06
C SER A 192 -20.88 5.98 -6.60
N PHE A 193 -20.58 6.01 -5.29
CA PHE A 193 -19.56 5.17 -4.68
C PHE A 193 -20.11 4.55 -3.41
N ASP A 194 -20.22 3.22 -3.39
CA ASP A 194 -20.57 2.43 -2.22
C ASP A 194 -19.28 1.95 -1.54
N ASP A 195 -18.98 2.52 -0.37
CA ASP A 195 -17.88 2.15 0.52
C ASP A 195 -18.34 1.51 1.84
N SER A 196 -19.59 1.02 1.88
CA SER A 196 -20.22 0.43 3.07
C SER A 196 -19.51 -0.80 3.64
N ILE A 197 -18.64 -1.45 2.85
CA ILE A 197 -17.76 -2.52 3.34
C ILE A 197 -16.86 -2.07 4.52
N LEU A 198 -16.63 -0.77 4.66
CA LEU A 198 -15.85 -0.19 5.76
C LEU A 198 -16.70 0.20 6.99
N ASP A 199 -18.03 0.09 6.90
CA ASP A 199 -18.97 0.36 8.00
C ASP A 199 -19.14 -0.87 8.90
N THR A 200 -18.86 -2.07 8.39
CA THR A 200 -18.89 -3.33 9.15
C THR A 200 -17.66 -3.58 10.03
N ALA A 201 -16.70 -2.65 10.06
CA ALA A 201 -15.54 -2.69 10.96
C ALA A 201 -15.80 -1.84 12.22
N GLN A 202 -16.65 -2.33 13.12
CA GLN A 202 -16.78 -1.86 14.51
C GLN A 202 -16.61 -3.04 15.46
#